data_AF-A0A9E2Y3W8-F1
#
_entry.id   AF-A0A9E2Y3W8-F1
#
_cell.length_a   1.000
_cell.length_b   1.000
_cell.length_c   1.000
_cell.angle_alpha   90.00
_cell.angle_beta   90.00
_cell.angle_gamma   90.00
#
_symmetry.space_group_name_H-M   'P 1'
#
loop_
_entity.id
_entity.type
_entity.pdbx_description
1 polymer ?
#
loop_
_entity_poly.entity_id
_entity_poly.type
_entity_poly.pdbx_seq_one_letter_code
_entity_poly.pdbx_strand_id
1 'polypeptide(L)'
;IWLRMGSFGPVRVLVGDASPTPNAPFDLVENQYSLLDRTDLVFVDAPDTGFSRILGAAKPSDFFGADPDVSAFAQFVSRYISAFDRWNSPKFLFGESYGTPRSAMLVNALQSQGIGINGVVLLSAILDFSLDWDVNFTPTAIGGGDWAFPLYLPTEAAASWYHRALPGSSTSLAAFLPQVEDFAMHEYLNALAQGARLSPGTYNDVVAKLHAYTGLSPRYIRDSNLRIPYWRYQTELFRSSGEMTGRLDARYTSYMLDRINDRADFDATDAAMDAAYVAAGNYFMRDVLGYRTDLVYRPLVNVFSQWDWKHNGNLPTNTAQDLARAMAYNPNLRVFAGGGYYDFATPFFATMYTLNHLNLSPELQKNITYGFYESGHMVYLHVPALAQFHDDLERWYAQTLQAGR
;
A
#
# COMPACT_ATOMS: atom_id res chain seq x y z
N ILE A 1 0.91 10.10 10.55
CA ILE A 1 2.12 10.97 10.57
C ILE A 1 2.97 10.84 9.30
N TRP A 2 3.21 9.62 8.80
CA TRP A 2 4.05 9.35 7.62
C TRP A 2 3.62 10.14 6.38
N LEU A 3 2.38 9.97 5.90
CA LEU A 3 1.88 10.72 4.74
C LEU A 3 2.07 12.24 4.88
N ARG A 4 1.63 12.83 6.01
CA ARG A 4 1.76 14.28 6.24
C ARG A 4 3.20 14.78 6.23
N MET A 5 4.11 14.04 6.88
CA MET A 5 5.48 14.46 7.11
C MET A 5 6.48 13.88 6.10
N GLY A 6 6.01 13.08 5.14
CA GLY A 6 6.83 12.38 4.17
C GLY A 6 6.48 12.71 2.73
N SER A 7 5.18 12.84 2.41
CA SER A 7 4.73 13.03 1.03
C SER A 7 4.62 14.50 0.64
N PHE A 8 3.46 15.13 0.88
CA PHE A 8 3.06 16.38 0.22
C PHE A 8 2.84 17.55 1.16
N GLY A 9 3.05 17.38 2.47
CA GLY A 9 2.99 18.46 3.45
C GLY A 9 4.01 19.58 3.15
N PRO A 10 3.92 20.74 3.81
CA PRO A 10 4.80 21.89 3.55
C PRO A 10 6.27 21.62 3.93
N VAL A 11 6.48 20.70 4.87
CA VAL A 11 7.80 20.22 5.28
C VAL A 11 7.81 18.70 5.24
N ARG A 12 9.00 18.13 5.11
CA ARG A 12 9.19 16.68 5.18
C ARG A 12 10.37 16.31 6.05
N VAL A 13 10.32 15.10 6.59
CA VAL A 13 11.40 14.46 7.36
C VAL A 13 12.43 13.92 6.39
N LEU A 14 13.71 14.13 6.68
CA LEU A 14 14.79 13.44 5.99
C LEU A 14 15.07 12.10 6.66
N VAL A 15 15.09 11.04 5.86
CA VAL A 15 15.40 9.67 6.28
C VAL A 15 16.43 9.05 5.35
N GLY A 16 17.10 7.99 5.81
CA GLY A 16 18.02 7.22 4.98
C GLY A 16 17.28 6.54 3.83
N ASP A 17 17.86 6.54 2.64
CA ASP A 17 17.33 5.78 1.50
C ASP A 17 17.84 4.34 1.57
N ALA A 18 16.92 3.38 1.68
CA ALA A 18 17.22 1.96 1.85
C ALA A 18 18.26 1.66 2.95
N SER A 19 18.30 2.50 3.98
CA SER A 19 19.29 2.45 5.06
C SER A 19 18.71 3.02 6.35
N PRO A 20 19.16 2.58 7.54
CA PRO A 20 18.73 3.14 8.81
C PRO A 20 19.01 4.64 8.89
N THR A 21 18.01 5.42 9.29
CA THR A 21 18.19 6.85 9.56
C THR A 21 19.13 7.04 10.75
N PRO A 22 20.13 7.93 10.70
CA PRO A 22 20.99 8.23 11.85
C PRO A 22 20.19 8.68 13.08
N ASN A 23 20.78 8.48 14.27
CA ASN A 23 20.19 8.93 15.53
C ASN A 23 19.98 10.45 15.55
N ALA A 24 19.06 10.91 16.41
CA ALA A 24 18.73 12.32 16.61
C ALA A 24 19.96 13.24 16.82
N PRO A 25 19.91 14.52 16.40
CA PRO A 25 18.74 15.26 15.92
C PRO A 25 18.30 14.86 14.50
N PHE A 26 16.99 14.89 14.25
CA PHE A 26 16.41 14.59 12.94
C PHE A 26 16.07 15.88 12.20
N ASP A 27 16.32 15.90 10.89
CA ASP A 27 16.11 17.08 10.06
C ASP A 27 14.70 17.15 9.48
N LEU A 28 14.13 18.36 9.56
CA LEU A 28 12.96 18.78 8.81
C LEU A 28 13.41 19.77 7.74
N VAL A 29 13.00 19.53 6.50
CA VAL A 29 13.27 20.42 5.38
C VAL A 29 11.97 20.92 4.77
N GLU A 30 12.04 22.08 4.12
CA GLU A 30 10.99 22.51 3.20
C GLU A 30 10.76 21.43 2.15
N ASN A 31 9.50 21.14 1.86
CA ASN A 31 9.15 20.11 0.91
C ASN A 31 8.99 20.70 -0.49
N GLN A 32 10.03 20.55 -1.31
CA GLN A 32 10.00 20.99 -2.71
C GLN A 32 9.01 20.20 -3.57
N TYR A 33 8.48 19.08 -3.06
CA TYR A 33 7.47 18.25 -3.71
C TYR A 33 6.11 18.38 -3.01
N SER A 34 5.85 19.47 -2.29
CA SER A 34 4.53 19.73 -1.72
C SER A 34 3.52 20.00 -2.83
N LEU A 35 2.29 19.48 -2.69
CA LEU A 35 1.18 19.77 -3.60
C LEU A 35 0.38 21.03 -3.22
N LEU A 36 0.87 21.82 -2.25
CA LEU A 36 0.17 23.02 -1.76
C LEU A 36 0.03 24.13 -2.82
N ASP A 37 0.87 24.13 -3.85
CA ASP A 37 0.73 25.03 -5.00
C ASP A 37 -0.39 24.59 -5.97
N ARG A 38 -0.89 23.35 -5.83
CA ARG A 38 -1.96 22.77 -6.67
C ARG A 38 -3.30 22.64 -5.95
N THR A 39 -3.28 22.31 -4.66
CA THR A 39 -4.50 22.04 -3.89
C THR A 39 -4.33 22.35 -2.41
N ASP A 40 -5.44 22.72 -1.77
CA ASP A 40 -5.53 22.68 -0.31
C ASP A 40 -5.36 21.22 0.15
N LEU A 41 -4.54 20.98 1.19
CA LEU A 41 -4.29 19.65 1.76
C LEU A 41 -4.89 19.53 3.15
N VAL A 42 -5.72 18.50 3.37
CA VAL A 42 -6.37 18.23 4.66
C VAL A 42 -5.97 16.85 5.17
N PHE A 43 -5.04 16.82 6.12
CA PHE A 43 -4.60 15.58 6.78
C PHE A 43 -5.46 15.33 8.02
N VAL A 44 -6.07 14.15 8.09
CA VAL A 44 -7.02 13.79 9.15
C VAL A 44 -6.48 12.61 9.94
N ASP A 45 -6.22 12.83 11.24
CA ASP A 45 -5.96 11.74 12.17
C ASP A 45 -7.30 11.03 12.46
N ALA A 46 -7.41 9.77 12.08
CA ALA A 46 -8.58 8.92 12.37
C ALA A 46 -8.88 8.86 13.88
N PRO A 47 -10.12 8.53 14.30
CA PRO A 47 -10.47 8.38 15.70
C PRO A 47 -9.43 7.56 16.47
N ASP A 48 -8.96 8.12 17.59
CA ASP A 48 -7.95 7.54 18.49
C ASP A 48 -6.47 7.54 17.99
N THR A 49 -6.22 7.94 16.73
CA THR A 49 -4.86 8.16 16.19
C THR A 49 -4.38 9.59 16.39
N GLY A 50 -3.07 9.81 16.36
CA GLY A 50 -2.43 11.11 16.50
C GLY A 50 -2.91 11.86 17.74
N PHE A 51 -3.50 13.04 17.55
CA PHE A 51 -4.15 13.81 18.62
C PHE A 51 -5.67 13.61 18.72
N SER A 52 -6.29 12.89 17.79
CA SER A 52 -7.71 12.55 17.85
C SER A 52 -7.99 11.60 19.02
N ARG A 53 -9.12 11.82 19.71
CA ARG A 53 -9.58 10.99 20.84
C ARG A 53 -11.07 10.74 20.75
N ILE A 54 -11.48 9.53 21.12
CA ILE A 54 -12.88 9.20 21.35
C ILE A 54 -13.29 9.80 22.69
N LEU A 55 -14.41 10.53 22.74
CA LEU A 55 -14.88 11.27 23.92
C LEU A 55 -16.33 10.93 24.27
N GLY A 56 -16.70 11.19 25.53
CA GLY A 56 -18.09 11.06 26.00
C GLY A 56 -18.55 9.60 26.09
N ALA A 57 -19.75 9.33 25.57
CA ALA A 57 -20.36 7.99 25.60
C ALA A 57 -19.99 7.11 24.41
N ALA A 58 -19.23 7.65 23.45
CA ALA A 58 -18.81 6.92 22.25
C ALA A 58 -17.78 5.84 22.61
N LYS A 59 -17.81 4.73 21.89
CA LYS A 59 -17.01 3.53 22.13
C LYS A 59 -16.13 3.22 20.92
N PRO A 60 -15.02 2.48 21.11
CA PRO A 60 -14.21 1.96 20.01
C PRO A 60 -15.02 1.33 18.87
N SER A 61 -16.05 0.52 19.18
CA SER A 61 -16.92 -0.13 18.18
C SER A 61 -17.70 0.84 17.28
N ASP A 62 -17.86 2.10 17.68
CA ASP A 62 -18.52 3.12 16.87
C ASP A 62 -17.61 3.63 15.73
N PHE A 63 -16.32 3.28 15.74
CA PHE A 63 -15.30 3.75 14.80
C PHE A 63 -14.39 2.64 14.26
N PHE A 64 -14.12 1.58 15.04
CA PHE A 64 -13.13 0.55 14.73
C PHE A 64 -13.76 -0.59 13.92
N GLY A 65 -14.01 -0.33 12.65
CA GLY A 65 -14.46 -1.32 11.68
C GLY A 65 -14.55 -0.71 10.30
N ALA A 66 -14.61 -1.54 9.25
CA ALA A 66 -14.65 -1.05 7.88
C ALA A 66 -15.81 -0.06 7.64
N ASP A 67 -17.03 -0.44 8.04
CA ASP A 67 -18.22 0.41 7.88
C ASP A 67 -18.29 1.56 8.91
N PRO A 68 -18.03 1.35 10.23
CA PRO A 68 -17.97 2.44 11.21
C PRO A 68 -16.95 3.53 10.88
N ASP A 69 -15.78 3.15 10.38
CA ASP A 69 -14.72 4.07 9.95
C ASP A 69 -15.20 4.99 8.81
N VAL A 70 -15.80 4.42 7.76
CA VAL A 70 -16.35 5.20 6.64
C VAL A 70 -17.46 6.14 7.10
N SER A 71 -18.33 5.69 8.00
CA SER A 71 -19.38 6.55 8.57
C SER A 71 -18.79 7.77 9.30
N ALA A 72 -17.73 7.58 10.07
CA ALA A 72 -17.05 8.67 10.78
C ALA A 72 -16.37 9.65 9.81
N PHE A 73 -15.67 9.15 8.79
CA PHE A 73 -15.02 9.99 7.79
C PHE A 73 -16.02 10.72 6.89
N ALA A 74 -17.14 10.10 6.51
CA ALA A 74 -18.20 10.76 5.75
C ALA A 74 -18.79 11.95 6.53
N GLN A 75 -19.05 11.76 7.83
CA GLN A 75 -19.48 12.84 8.71
C GLN A 75 -18.45 13.96 8.84
N PHE A 76 -17.17 13.61 8.99
CA PHE A 76 -16.09 14.59 9.03
C PHE A 76 -16.04 15.42 7.73
N VAL A 77 -16.03 14.77 6.56
CA VAL A 77 -15.95 15.44 5.27
C VAL A 77 -17.14 16.37 5.05
N SER A 78 -18.36 15.89 5.29
CA SER A 78 -19.60 16.70 5.15
C SER A 78 -19.59 17.94 6.05
N ARG A 79 -19.14 17.79 7.31
CA ARG A 79 -19.00 18.92 8.25
C ARG A 79 -17.89 19.87 7.82
N TYR A 80 -16.75 19.35 7.40
CA TYR A 80 -15.60 20.15 6.97
C TYR A 80 -15.98 21.03 5.77
N ILE A 81 -16.55 20.45 4.71
CA ILE A 81 -16.91 21.22 3.52
C ILE A 81 -17.99 22.26 3.79
N SER A 82 -18.86 22.02 4.77
CA SER A 82 -19.85 23.00 5.23
C SER A 82 -19.22 24.14 6.02
N ALA A 83 -18.32 23.81 6.95
CA ALA A 83 -17.67 24.79 7.81
C ALA A 83 -16.73 25.75 7.03
N PHE A 84 -16.15 25.27 5.94
CA PHE A 84 -15.18 26.03 5.14
C PHE A 84 -15.72 26.49 3.77
N ASP A 85 -17.03 26.39 3.53
CA ASP A 85 -17.70 26.79 2.29
C ASP A 85 -17.05 26.17 1.03
N ARG A 86 -16.86 24.85 1.06
CA ARG A 86 -16.22 24.04 0.01
C ARG A 86 -17.18 23.12 -0.72
N TRP A 87 -18.49 23.31 -0.58
CA TRP A 87 -19.51 22.48 -1.23
C TRP A 87 -19.31 22.38 -2.75
N ASN A 88 -19.01 23.50 -3.42
CA ASN A 88 -18.81 23.53 -4.87
C ASN A 88 -17.33 23.41 -5.32
N SER A 89 -16.39 23.21 -4.39
CA SER A 89 -14.98 22.99 -4.75
C SER A 89 -14.79 21.61 -5.38
N PRO A 90 -13.87 21.44 -6.35
CA PRO A 90 -13.41 20.12 -6.73
C PRO A 90 -12.79 19.40 -5.53
N LYS A 91 -13.03 18.09 -5.41
CA LYS A 91 -12.61 17.30 -4.25
C LYS A 91 -11.92 16.02 -4.70
N PHE A 92 -10.84 15.69 -4.00
CA PHE A 92 -10.08 14.46 -4.20
C PHE A 92 -9.95 13.74 -2.86
N LEU A 93 -10.08 12.42 -2.88
CA LEU A 93 -9.72 11.58 -1.74
C LEU A 93 -8.32 11.01 -1.97
N PHE A 94 -7.48 11.02 -0.94
CA PHE A 94 -6.17 10.38 -0.96
C PHE A 94 -6.11 9.35 0.16
N GLY A 95 -5.95 8.08 -0.22
CA GLY A 95 -5.72 6.98 0.70
C GLY A 95 -4.36 6.35 0.45
N GLU A 96 -3.65 6.02 1.53
CA GLU A 96 -2.45 5.17 1.51
C GLU A 96 -2.74 3.92 2.34
N SER A 97 -2.35 2.72 1.88
CA SER A 97 -2.49 1.47 2.64
C SER A 97 -3.95 1.21 3.04
N TYR A 98 -4.27 1.03 4.32
CA TYR A 98 -5.65 0.96 4.82
C TYR A 98 -6.51 2.20 4.48
N GLY A 99 -5.90 3.33 4.13
CA GLY A 99 -6.59 4.48 3.56
C GLY A 99 -7.21 4.20 2.18
N THR A 100 -6.73 3.22 1.41
CA THR A 100 -7.27 2.85 0.09
C THR A 100 -8.61 2.14 0.15
N PRO A 101 -8.83 1.07 0.97
CA PRO A 101 -10.17 0.50 1.11
C PRO A 101 -11.15 1.52 1.72
N ARG A 102 -10.68 2.35 2.68
CA ARG A 102 -11.46 3.49 3.19
C ARG A 102 -11.90 4.41 2.05
N SER A 103 -10.97 4.83 1.19
CA SER A 103 -11.26 5.77 0.11
C SER A 103 -12.25 5.20 -0.91
N ALA A 104 -12.14 3.91 -1.24
CA ALA A 104 -13.08 3.20 -2.13
C ALA A 104 -14.51 3.17 -1.57
N MET A 105 -14.67 2.86 -0.28
CA MET A 105 -15.98 2.90 0.37
C MET A 105 -16.49 4.35 0.56
N LEU A 106 -15.60 5.27 0.93
CA LEU A 106 -15.94 6.64 1.25
C LEU A 106 -16.42 7.43 0.02
N VAL A 107 -15.79 7.24 -1.15
CA VAL A 107 -16.28 7.88 -2.38
C VAL A 107 -17.71 7.44 -2.70
N ASN A 108 -18.02 6.15 -2.55
CA ASN A 108 -19.36 5.62 -2.75
C ASN A 108 -20.36 6.22 -1.74
N ALA A 109 -19.97 6.28 -0.45
CA ALA A 109 -20.79 6.86 0.61
C ALA A 109 -21.07 8.35 0.40
N LEU A 110 -20.05 9.14 0.05
CA LEU A 110 -20.18 10.58 -0.16
C LEU A 110 -21.06 10.91 -1.38
N GLN A 111 -20.88 10.18 -2.48
CA GLN A 111 -21.73 10.37 -3.67
C GLN A 111 -23.20 10.06 -3.38
N SER A 112 -23.49 9.06 -2.53
CA SER A 112 -24.87 8.77 -2.11
C SER A 112 -25.51 9.90 -1.29
N GLN A 113 -24.69 10.74 -0.66
CA GLN A 113 -25.10 11.93 0.10
C GLN A 113 -25.12 13.22 -0.76
N GLY A 114 -24.91 13.13 -2.07
CA GLY A 114 -24.84 14.29 -2.97
C GLY A 114 -23.52 15.05 -2.92
N ILE A 115 -22.48 14.51 -2.27
CA ILE A 115 -21.14 15.11 -2.25
C ILE A 115 -20.33 14.52 -3.41
N GLY A 116 -20.18 15.33 -4.47
CA GLY A 116 -19.38 14.95 -5.64
C GLY A 116 -17.89 14.91 -5.34
N ILE A 117 -17.23 13.85 -5.84
CA ILE A 117 -15.78 13.64 -5.79
C ILE A 117 -15.26 13.56 -7.23
N ASN A 118 -14.18 14.28 -7.52
CA ASN A 118 -13.58 14.35 -8.85
C ASN A 118 -12.58 13.23 -9.08
N GLY A 119 -11.82 12.87 -8.05
CA GLY A 119 -10.86 11.78 -8.16
C GLY A 119 -10.50 11.12 -6.84
N VAL A 120 -10.00 9.89 -6.95
CA VAL A 120 -9.46 9.11 -5.83
C VAL A 120 -8.02 8.72 -6.14
N VAL A 121 -7.11 9.04 -5.21
CA VAL A 121 -5.74 8.55 -5.22
C VAL A 121 -5.64 7.37 -4.25
N LEU A 122 -5.22 6.22 -4.76
CA LEU A 122 -4.97 4.99 -4.01
C LEU A 122 -3.46 4.71 -4.07
N LEU A 123 -2.73 5.08 -3.01
CA LEU A 123 -1.30 4.79 -2.88
C LEU A 123 -1.11 3.48 -2.11
N SER A 124 -0.36 2.53 -2.67
CA SER A 124 -0.09 1.22 -2.05
C SER A 124 -1.37 0.54 -1.61
N ALA A 125 -2.14 0.11 -2.61
CA ALA A 125 -3.56 -0.14 -2.45
C ALA A 125 -3.90 -1.61 -2.21
N ILE A 126 -4.81 -1.82 -1.26
CA ILE A 126 -5.51 -3.08 -1.01
C ILE A 126 -7.01 -2.82 -0.99
N LEU A 127 -7.76 -3.48 -1.87
CA LEU A 127 -9.22 -3.36 -1.93
C LEU A 127 -9.93 -4.71 -1.73
N ASP A 128 -9.24 -5.82 -2.02
CA ASP A 128 -9.72 -7.17 -1.81
C ASP A 128 -8.78 -7.92 -0.88
N PHE A 129 -9.18 -8.06 0.38
CA PHE A 129 -8.40 -8.70 1.42
C PHE A 129 -8.34 -10.23 1.29
N SER A 130 -9.07 -10.83 0.32
CA SER A 130 -8.92 -12.26 0.01
C SER A 130 -7.63 -12.58 -0.77
N LEU A 131 -7.00 -11.56 -1.36
CA LEU A 131 -5.78 -11.68 -2.16
C LEU A 131 -4.50 -11.39 -1.35
N ASP A 132 -4.65 -11.12 -0.05
CA ASP A 132 -3.58 -10.62 0.80
C ASP A 132 -3.12 -11.62 1.87
N TRP A 133 -1.83 -11.57 2.21
CA TRP A 133 -1.18 -12.47 3.17
C TRP A 133 -1.32 -12.02 4.63
N ASP A 134 -1.55 -10.73 4.89
CA ASP A 134 -1.41 -10.13 6.22
C ASP A 134 -2.70 -10.11 7.04
N VAL A 135 -3.80 -10.42 6.41
CA VAL A 135 -5.07 -10.63 7.08
C VAL A 135 -5.34 -12.12 7.25
N ASN A 136 -5.86 -12.52 8.42
CA ASN A 136 -6.27 -13.89 8.78
C ASN A 136 -7.40 -14.48 7.88
N PHE A 137 -7.65 -13.86 6.74
CA PHE A 137 -8.57 -14.30 5.70
C PHE A 137 -7.86 -14.98 4.53
N THR A 138 -6.52 -15.00 4.54
CA THR A 138 -5.75 -15.66 3.49
C THR A 138 -6.14 -17.13 3.40
N PRO A 139 -6.37 -17.64 2.19
CA PRO A 139 -6.44 -19.07 2.02
C PRO A 139 -5.11 -19.72 2.40
N THR A 140 -5.15 -20.79 3.20
CA THR A 140 -3.96 -21.57 3.45
C THR A 140 -3.49 -22.23 2.15
N ALA A 141 -2.17 -22.41 2.00
CA ALA A 141 -1.61 -23.28 0.94
C ALA A 141 -2.31 -24.65 0.90
N ILE A 142 -2.80 -25.11 2.05
CA ILE A 142 -3.64 -26.28 2.20
C ILE A 142 -5.07 -25.94 1.73
N GLY A 143 -5.58 -26.66 0.74
CA GLY A 143 -6.95 -26.45 0.23
C GLY A 143 -7.05 -25.61 -1.05
N GLY A 144 -5.92 -25.12 -1.58
CA GLY A 144 -5.83 -24.60 -2.95
C GLY A 144 -6.17 -23.12 -3.12
N GLY A 145 -6.04 -22.30 -2.09
CA GLY A 145 -6.11 -20.86 -2.30
C GLY A 145 -4.74 -20.29 -2.60
N ASP A 146 -4.48 -20.27 -3.90
CA ASP A 146 -3.14 -20.07 -4.45
C ASP A 146 -2.92 -18.66 -4.99
N TRP A 147 -3.94 -17.80 -5.01
CA TRP A 147 -3.92 -16.49 -5.70
C TRP A 147 -2.84 -15.54 -5.22
N ALA A 148 -2.52 -15.55 -3.92
CA ALA A 148 -1.53 -14.63 -3.38
C ALA A 148 -0.10 -14.98 -3.84
N PHE A 149 0.21 -16.23 -4.21
CA PHE A 149 1.55 -16.59 -4.68
C PHE A 149 1.93 -15.95 -6.04
N PRO A 150 1.15 -16.10 -7.13
CA PRO A 150 1.46 -15.44 -8.39
C PRO A 150 1.32 -13.92 -8.29
N LEU A 151 0.42 -13.39 -7.44
CA LEU A 151 0.25 -11.94 -7.30
C LEU A 151 1.40 -11.25 -6.55
N TYR A 152 2.12 -11.98 -5.69
CA TYR A 152 3.30 -11.47 -4.98
C TYR A 152 4.61 -11.69 -5.74
N LEU A 153 4.67 -12.67 -6.65
CA LEU A 153 5.89 -13.03 -7.38
C LEU A 153 6.58 -11.84 -8.09
N PRO A 154 5.87 -10.89 -8.74
CA PRO A 154 6.54 -9.71 -9.32
C PRO A 154 7.27 -8.84 -8.30
N THR A 155 6.72 -8.66 -7.09
CA THR A 155 7.40 -7.93 -6.00
C THR A 155 8.62 -8.71 -5.50
N GLU A 156 8.53 -10.04 -5.36
CA GLU A 156 9.68 -10.90 -5.01
C GLU A 156 10.78 -10.81 -6.07
N ALA A 157 10.41 -10.76 -7.35
CA ALA A 157 11.35 -10.62 -8.44
C ALA A 157 12.00 -9.23 -8.47
N ALA A 158 11.24 -8.17 -8.20
CA ALA A 158 11.77 -6.82 -8.05
C ALA A 158 12.80 -6.73 -6.91
N ALA A 159 12.47 -7.28 -5.74
CA ALA A 159 13.39 -7.30 -4.59
C ALA A 159 14.68 -8.07 -4.93
N SER A 160 14.57 -9.24 -5.57
CA SER A 160 15.71 -10.03 -6.01
C SER A 160 16.58 -9.29 -7.04
N TRP A 161 15.95 -8.56 -7.96
CA TRP A 161 16.62 -7.72 -8.95
C TRP A 161 17.40 -6.58 -8.29
N TYR A 162 16.77 -5.86 -7.36
CA TYR A 162 17.41 -4.75 -6.62
C TYR A 162 18.64 -5.22 -5.85
N HIS A 163 18.53 -6.37 -5.17
CA HIS A 163 19.60 -6.97 -4.37
C HIS A 163 20.61 -7.78 -5.19
N ARG A 164 20.47 -7.84 -6.52
CA ARG A 164 21.35 -8.59 -7.43
C ARG A 164 21.43 -10.09 -7.07
N ALA A 165 20.33 -10.65 -6.60
CA ALA A 165 20.23 -12.04 -6.16
C ALA A 165 19.79 -13.01 -7.29
N LEU A 166 19.43 -12.49 -8.46
CA LEU A 166 19.01 -13.31 -9.61
C LEU A 166 20.19 -14.07 -10.24
N PRO A 167 20.00 -15.32 -10.68
CA PRO A 167 21.03 -16.10 -11.36
C PRO A 167 21.15 -15.66 -12.85
N GLY A 168 21.63 -14.44 -13.10
CA GLY A 168 21.78 -13.89 -14.45
C GLY A 168 21.97 -12.37 -14.48
N SER A 169 22.22 -11.80 -15.66
CA SER A 169 22.56 -10.37 -15.80
C SER A 169 21.47 -9.49 -16.42
N SER A 170 21.11 -8.44 -15.67
CA SER A 170 20.97 -7.03 -16.11
C SER A 170 20.02 -6.69 -17.26
N THR A 171 18.74 -7.09 -17.18
CA THR A 171 17.67 -6.30 -17.81
C THR A 171 17.25 -5.16 -16.88
N SER A 172 16.75 -4.06 -17.44
CA SER A 172 16.10 -3.01 -16.62
C SER A 172 14.86 -3.57 -15.95
N LEU A 173 14.52 -3.11 -14.74
CA LEU A 173 13.31 -3.55 -14.02
C LEU A 173 12.04 -3.45 -14.89
N ALA A 174 11.90 -2.35 -15.65
CA ALA A 174 10.79 -2.13 -16.58
C ALA A 174 10.67 -3.17 -17.72
N ALA A 175 11.78 -3.81 -18.10
CA ALA A 175 11.78 -4.88 -19.10
C ALA A 175 11.63 -6.27 -18.47
N PHE A 176 11.97 -6.38 -17.18
CA PHE A 176 11.95 -7.63 -16.43
C PHE A 176 10.56 -7.97 -15.90
N LEU A 177 9.88 -7.02 -15.23
CA LEU A 177 8.61 -7.27 -14.56
C LEU A 177 7.50 -7.80 -15.49
N PRO A 178 7.31 -7.29 -16.73
CA PRO A 178 6.30 -7.86 -17.63
C PRO A 178 6.48 -9.35 -17.92
N GLN A 179 7.72 -9.85 -17.94
CA GLN A 179 8.00 -11.28 -18.14
C GLN A 179 7.63 -12.11 -16.91
N VAL A 180 7.81 -11.54 -15.72
CA VAL A 180 7.45 -12.18 -14.45
C VAL A 180 5.93 -12.19 -14.28
N GLU A 181 5.26 -11.07 -14.58
CA GLU A 181 3.80 -10.93 -14.56
C GLU A 181 3.13 -11.93 -15.51
N ASP A 182 3.65 -12.07 -16.73
CA ASP A 182 3.15 -13.04 -17.71
C ASP A 182 3.30 -14.48 -17.20
N PHE A 183 4.49 -14.83 -16.70
CA PHE A 183 4.72 -16.15 -16.10
C PHE A 183 3.81 -16.42 -14.90
N ALA A 184 3.63 -15.43 -14.03
CA ALA A 184 2.82 -15.52 -12.83
C ALA A 184 1.37 -15.89 -13.17
N MET A 185 0.78 -15.20 -14.16
CA MET A 185 -0.64 -15.35 -14.51
C MET A 185 -0.93 -16.50 -15.48
N HIS A 186 0.08 -17.02 -16.18
CA HIS A 186 -0.08 -18.14 -17.09
C HIS A 186 0.48 -19.43 -16.49
N GLU A 187 1.78 -19.63 -16.60
CA GLU A 187 2.40 -20.92 -16.28
C GLU A 187 2.35 -21.23 -14.78
N TYR A 188 2.64 -20.25 -13.93
CA TYR A 188 2.71 -20.47 -12.49
C TYR A 188 1.32 -20.69 -11.89
N LEU A 189 0.36 -19.81 -12.17
CA LEU A 189 -1.03 -19.99 -11.73
C LEU A 189 -1.63 -21.32 -12.22
N ASN A 190 -1.40 -21.69 -13.49
CA ASN A 190 -1.86 -22.97 -14.03
C ASN A 190 -1.21 -24.17 -13.30
N ALA A 191 0.10 -24.09 -13.02
CA ALA A 191 0.80 -25.12 -12.27
C ALA A 191 0.22 -25.30 -10.85
N LEU A 192 -0.06 -24.20 -10.16
CA LEU A 192 -0.70 -24.22 -8.84
C LEU A 192 -2.11 -24.83 -8.92
N ALA A 193 -2.93 -24.43 -9.89
CA ALA A 193 -4.30 -24.90 -10.10
C ALA A 193 -4.40 -26.41 -10.44
N GLN A 194 -3.38 -26.99 -11.06
CA GLN A 194 -3.32 -28.45 -11.29
C GLN A 194 -3.08 -29.24 -10.00
N GLY A 195 -2.44 -28.65 -9.00
CA GLY A 195 -2.14 -29.30 -7.72
C GLY A 195 -1.41 -30.63 -7.94
N ALA A 196 -1.89 -31.69 -7.28
CA ALA A 196 -1.30 -33.03 -7.40
C ALA A 196 -1.39 -33.67 -8.80
N ARG A 197 -2.13 -33.08 -9.75
CA ARG A 197 -2.19 -33.55 -11.14
C ARG A 197 -1.05 -33.03 -12.02
N LEU A 198 -0.28 -32.05 -11.52
CA LEU A 198 0.82 -31.45 -12.26
C LEU A 198 1.88 -32.50 -12.61
N SER A 199 2.30 -32.54 -13.87
CA SER A 199 3.32 -33.50 -14.31
C SER A 199 4.68 -33.20 -13.65
N PRO A 200 5.51 -34.23 -13.36
CA PRO A 200 6.85 -34.00 -12.82
C PRO A 200 7.75 -33.15 -13.72
N GLY A 201 7.55 -33.19 -15.05
CA GLY A 201 8.27 -32.36 -16.01
C GLY A 201 7.93 -30.88 -15.82
N THR A 202 6.64 -30.54 -15.92
CA THR A 202 6.14 -29.18 -15.74
C THR A 202 6.47 -28.63 -14.36
N TYR A 203 6.40 -29.46 -13.31
CA TYR A 203 6.81 -29.07 -11.97
C TYR A 203 8.27 -28.60 -11.93
N ASN A 204 9.19 -29.34 -12.55
CA ASN A 204 10.60 -28.96 -12.59
C ASN A 204 10.85 -27.69 -13.42
N ASP A 205 10.09 -27.48 -14.50
CA ASP A 205 10.18 -26.26 -15.31
C ASP A 205 9.75 -25.03 -14.49
N VAL A 206 8.67 -25.15 -13.72
CA VAL A 206 8.18 -24.09 -12.82
C VAL A 206 9.18 -23.81 -11.70
N VAL A 207 9.79 -24.86 -11.11
CA VAL A 207 10.88 -24.69 -10.13
C VAL A 207 12.03 -23.89 -10.74
N ALA A 208 12.43 -24.20 -11.97
CA ALA A 208 13.53 -23.51 -12.64
C ALA A 208 13.20 -22.03 -12.92
N LYS A 209 11.97 -21.72 -13.36
CA LYS A 209 11.52 -20.33 -13.57
C LYS A 209 11.42 -19.55 -12.27
N LEU A 210 10.85 -20.14 -11.21
CA LEU A 210 10.83 -19.51 -9.89
C LEU A 210 12.23 -19.22 -9.38
N HIS A 211 13.19 -20.14 -9.55
CA HIS A 211 14.60 -19.89 -9.21
C HIS A 211 15.17 -18.71 -10.01
N ALA A 212 14.91 -18.67 -11.32
CA ALA A 212 15.40 -17.60 -12.19
C ALA A 212 14.82 -16.22 -11.84
N TYR A 213 13.59 -16.15 -11.28
CA TYR A 213 12.92 -14.91 -10.93
C TYR A 213 13.03 -14.49 -9.47
N THR A 214 13.33 -15.41 -8.55
CA THR A 214 13.40 -15.10 -7.11
C THR A 214 14.80 -15.22 -6.52
N GLY A 215 15.76 -15.83 -7.24
CA GLY A 215 17.08 -16.15 -6.70
C GLY A 215 17.08 -17.27 -5.65
N LEU A 216 15.91 -17.71 -5.17
CA LEU A 216 15.80 -18.77 -4.16
C LEU A 216 16.29 -20.11 -4.69
N SER A 217 16.86 -20.94 -3.81
CA SER A 217 17.40 -22.23 -4.24
C SER A 217 16.31 -23.15 -4.80
N PRO A 218 16.58 -23.95 -5.85
CA PRO A 218 15.64 -24.95 -6.35
C PRO A 218 15.23 -25.97 -5.29
N ARG A 219 16.03 -26.17 -4.25
CA ARG A 219 15.67 -27.01 -3.10
C ARG A 219 14.57 -26.36 -2.27
N TYR A 220 14.76 -25.10 -1.87
CA TYR A 220 13.77 -24.37 -1.07
C TYR A 220 12.41 -24.26 -1.76
N ILE A 221 12.43 -24.01 -3.08
CA ILE A 221 11.22 -23.94 -3.90
C ILE A 221 10.48 -25.29 -3.92
N ARG A 222 11.22 -26.41 -4.00
CA ARG A 222 10.64 -27.77 -3.93
C ARG A 222 10.08 -28.08 -2.55
N ASP A 223 10.83 -27.75 -1.51
CA ASP A 223 10.43 -27.97 -0.12
C ASP A 223 9.17 -27.14 0.24
N SER A 224 9.01 -25.98 -0.41
CA SER A 224 7.81 -25.14 -0.32
C SER A 224 6.67 -25.59 -1.25
N ASN A 225 6.87 -26.63 -2.06
CA ASN A 225 5.93 -27.10 -3.08
C ASN A 225 5.39 -25.96 -3.97
N LEU A 226 6.31 -25.15 -4.50
CA LEU A 226 6.04 -23.96 -5.31
C LEU A 226 5.32 -22.82 -4.58
N ARG A 227 5.09 -22.90 -3.26
CA ARG A 227 4.27 -21.94 -2.49
C ARG A 227 5.10 -21.23 -1.44
N ILE A 228 5.68 -20.09 -1.84
CA ILE A 228 6.54 -19.28 -0.98
C ILE A 228 5.73 -18.06 -0.56
N PRO A 229 5.28 -17.97 0.70
CA PRO A 229 4.68 -16.74 1.21
C PRO A 229 5.76 -15.67 1.40
N TYR A 230 5.37 -14.40 1.30
CA TYR A 230 6.34 -13.29 1.30
C TYR A 230 7.25 -13.30 2.54
N TRP A 231 6.74 -13.60 3.74
CA TRP A 231 7.56 -13.62 4.97
C TRP A 231 8.69 -14.63 4.93
N ARG A 232 8.47 -15.75 4.23
CA ARG A 232 9.51 -16.77 3.96
C ARG A 232 10.53 -16.26 2.94
N TYR A 233 10.07 -15.62 1.88
CA TYR A 233 10.96 -14.98 0.91
C TYR A 233 11.89 -13.95 1.59
N GLN A 234 11.34 -13.07 2.43
CA GLN A 234 12.08 -12.00 3.12
C GLN A 234 13.28 -12.51 3.92
N THR A 235 13.14 -13.71 4.52
CA THR A 235 14.17 -14.30 5.38
C THR A 235 15.02 -15.35 4.67
N GLU A 236 14.54 -15.96 3.58
CA GLU A 236 15.31 -16.96 2.82
C GLU A 236 16.33 -16.31 1.89
N LEU A 237 15.98 -15.20 1.24
CA LEU A 237 16.86 -14.49 0.30
C LEU A 237 18.24 -14.19 0.89
N PHE A 238 18.27 -13.84 2.19
CA PHE A 238 19.47 -13.45 2.94
C PHE A 238 19.83 -14.43 4.07
N ARG A 239 19.34 -15.67 4.02
CA ARG A 239 19.58 -16.66 5.10
C ARG A 239 21.06 -16.86 5.42
N SER A 240 21.91 -16.84 4.38
CA SER A 240 23.36 -17.02 4.54
C SER A 240 24.06 -15.86 5.25
N SER A 241 23.60 -14.61 5.09
CA SER A 241 24.13 -13.44 5.79
C SER A 241 23.47 -13.22 7.15
N GLY A 242 22.31 -13.84 7.41
CA GLY A 242 21.57 -13.63 8.65
C GLY A 242 20.79 -12.32 8.68
N GLU A 243 20.44 -11.81 7.50
CA GLU A 243 19.67 -10.59 7.31
C GLU A 243 18.26 -10.92 6.81
N MET A 244 17.42 -9.90 6.77
CA MET A 244 16.05 -9.91 6.25
C MET A 244 15.76 -8.63 5.50
N THR A 245 14.80 -8.66 4.58
CA THR A 245 14.26 -7.44 3.95
C THR A 245 13.11 -6.83 4.75
N GLY A 246 12.78 -5.56 4.49
CA GLY A 246 11.54 -4.94 4.93
C GLY A 246 10.31 -5.54 4.24
N ARG A 247 9.16 -5.50 4.90
CA ARG A 247 7.84 -5.82 4.33
C ARG A 247 7.27 -4.59 3.62
N LEU A 248 7.40 -3.41 4.23
CA LEU A 248 6.96 -2.16 3.60
C LEU A 248 7.86 -1.77 2.43
N ASP A 249 9.18 -1.94 2.54
CA ASP A 249 10.10 -1.69 1.42
C ASP A 249 11.25 -2.71 1.46
N ALA A 250 11.23 -3.65 0.52
CA ALA A 250 12.20 -4.73 0.47
C ALA A 250 13.64 -4.27 0.21
N ARG A 251 13.87 -3.00 -0.16
CA ARG A 251 15.22 -2.43 -0.31
C ARG A 251 15.90 -2.28 1.05
N TYR A 252 15.13 -1.98 2.10
CA TYR A 252 15.66 -1.90 3.47
C TYR A 252 15.97 -3.30 3.97
N THR A 253 17.10 -3.43 4.66
CA THR A 253 17.52 -4.68 5.29
C THR A 253 17.85 -4.48 6.76
N SER A 254 17.72 -5.55 7.54
CA SER A 254 18.13 -5.59 8.94
C SER A 254 18.55 -7.00 9.33
N TYR A 255 19.02 -7.17 10.56
CA TYR A 255 19.52 -8.46 11.06
C TYR A 255 18.41 -9.28 11.71
N MET A 256 18.42 -10.59 11.44
CA MET A 256 17.56 -11.56 12.13
C MET A 256 18.12 -11.87 13.52
N LEU A 257 17.26 -11.91 14.54
CA LEU A 257 17.65 -12.38 15.88
C LEU A 257 17.81 -13.90 15.90
N ASP A 258 16.85 -14.61 15.32
CA ASP A 258 16.92 -16.04 15.06
C ASP A 258 17.09 -16.28 13.54
N ARG A 259 18.30 -16.69 13.15
CA ARG A 259 18.69 -16.89 11.74
C ARG A 259 17.95 -18.04 11.05
N ILE A 260 17.28 -18.92 11.79
CA ILE A 260 16.49 -20.01 11.20
C ILE A 260 14.98 -19.73 11.20
N ASN A 261 14.51 -18.67 11.85
CA ASN A 261 13.10 -18.31 11.85
C ASN A 261 12.61 -17.97 10.44
N ASP A 262 11.37 -18.32 10.12
CA ASP A 262 10.78 -18.03 8.81
C ASP A 262 10.03 -16.70 8.76
N ARG A 263 9.96 -15.99 9.89
CA ARG A 263 9.38 -14.65 10.02
C ARG A 263 10.38 -13.66 10.61
N ALA A 264 10.34 -12.45 10.08
CA ALA A 264 11.02 -11.29 10.66
C ALA A 264 10.42 -10.92 12.03
N ASP A 265 11.27 -10.50 12.97
CA ASP A 265 10.85 -10.03 14.30
C ASP A 265 10.18 -8.65 14.26
N PHE A 266 10.55 -7.84 13.25
CA PHE A 266 10.07 -6.49 13.01
C PHE A 266 10.26 -6.11 11.53
N ASP A 267 9.63 -5.03 11.08
CA ASP A 267 9.83 -4.50 9.73
C ASP A 267 11.11 -3.63 9.66
N ALA A 268 12.01 -3.94 8.72
CA ALA A 268 13.27 -3.20 8.55
C ALA A 268 13.07 -1.74 8.10
N THR A 269 11.99 -1.45 7.38
CA THR A 269 11.60 -0.10 6.94
C THR A 269 11.17 0.71 8.14
N ASP A 270 10.22 0.20 8.95
CA ASP A 270 9.74 0.89 10.15
C ASP A 270 10.90 1.20 11.10
N ALA A 271 11.74 0.20 11.38
CA ALA A 271 12.92 0.36 12.22
C ALA A 271 13.89 1.43 11.70
N ALA A 272 13.98 1.61 10.38
CA ALA A 272 14.87 2.58 9.75
C ALA A 272 14.35 4.03 9.82
N MET A 273 13.03 4.27 9.97
CA MET A 273 12.46 5.61 9.81
C MET A 273 11.57 6.09 10.98
N ASP A 274 10.99 5.19 11.78
CA ASP A 274 9.95 5.55 12.77
C ASP A 274 10.41 6.61 13.77
N ALA A 275 11.62 6.47 14.30
CA ALA A 275 12.15 7.43 15.27
C ALA A 275 12.21 8.85 14.68
N ALA A 276 12.64 8.97 13.42
CA ALA A 276 12.72 10.25 12.73
C ALA A 276 11.35 10.86 12.51
N TYR A 277 10.39 10.09 11.97
CA TYR A 277 9.04 10.57 11.72
C TYR A 277 8.30 11.00 13.00
N VAL A 278 8.36 10.18 14.05
CA VAL A 278 7.64 10.44 15.30
C VAL A 278 8.22 11.64 16.02
N ALA A 279 9.54 11.74 16.14
CA ALA A 279 10.19 12.85 16.82
C ALA A 279 10.03 14.17 16.04
N ALA A 280 10.38 14.16 14.75
CA ALA A 280 10.31 15.36 13.92
C ALA A 280 8.87 15.85 13.73
N GLY A 281 7.90 14.95 13.59
CA GLY A 281 6.49 15.36 13.52
C GLY A 281 5.96 15.92 14.84
N ASN A 282 6.36 15.39 16.00
CA ASN A 282 6.03 16.01 17.29
C ASN A 282 6.63 17.41 17.41
N TYR A 283 7.91 17.56 17.08
CA TYR A 283 8.58 18.87 17.05
C TYR A 283 7.86 19.84 16.12
N PHE A 284 7.53 19.42 14.90
CA PHE A 284 6.79 20.25 13.95
C PHE A 284 5.45 20.73 14.49
N MET A 285 4.62 19.82 15.02
CA MET A 285 3.30 20.21 15.53
C MET A 285 3.39 21.12 16.77
N ARG A 286 4.32 20.84 17.70
CA ARG A 286 4.34 21.49 19.01
C ARG A 286 5.14 22.78 19.01
N ASP A 287 6.28 22.79 18.34
CA ASP A 287 7.25 23.88 18.41
C ASP A 287 7.22 24.76 17.16
N VAL A 288 6.95 24.20 15.97
CA VAL A 288 6.81 24.99 14.73
C VAL A 288 5.39 25.54 14.59
N LEU A 289 4.36 24.69 14.66
CA LEU A 289 2.96 25.13 14.57
C LEU A 289 2.42 25.70 15.89
N GLY A 290 3.12 25.50 17.00
CA GLY A 290 2.73 26.02 18.31
C GLY A 290 1.53 25.30 18.95
N TYR A 291 1.17 24.09 18.51
CA TYR A 291 0.07 23.33 19.09
C TYR A 291 0.46 22.76 20.46
N ARG A 292 0.08 23.46 21.54
CA ARG A 292 0.37 23.09 22.92
C ARG A 292 -0.77 22.23 23.50
N THR A 293 -0.45 20.98 23.85
CA THR A 293 -1.36 20.03 24.47
C THR A 293 -0.59 19.03 25.35
N ASP A 294 -1.23 18.51 26.39
CA ASP A 294 -0.75 17.40 27.22
C ASP A 294 -1.05 16.01 26.62
N LEU A 295 -1.83 15.95 25.53
CA LEU A 295 -2.11 14.70 24.83
C LEU A 295 -0.83 14.08 24.27
N VAL A 296 -0.63 12.78 24.50
CA VAL A 296 0.42 11.99 23.86
C VAL A 296 0.08 11.79 22.37
N TYR A 297 0.99 12.09 21.45
CA TYR A 297 0.72 11.77 20.03
C TYR A 297 0.77 10.26 19.82
N ARG A 298 -0.25 9.67 19.19
CA ARG A 298 -0.33 8.24 18.90
C ARG A 298 -0.04 7.97 17.41
N PRO A 299 1.21 7.68 17.01
CA PRO A 299 1.54 7.50 15.59
C PRO A 299 0.81 6.29 14.98
N LEU A 300 0.64 5.24 15.78
CA LEU A 300 -0.13 4.04 15.46
C LEU A 300 -0.96 3.66 16.69
N VAL A 301 -2.10 3.01 16.47
CA VAL A 301 -2.88 2.34 17.52
C VAL A 301 -3.08 0.88 17.13
N ASN A 302 -2.86 -0.03 18.08
CA ASN A 302 -3.07 -1.46 17.84
C ASN A 302 -4.56 -1.78 17.91
N VAL A 303 -5.25 -1.62 16.79
CA VAL A 303 -6.69 -1.87 16.66
C VAL A 303 -7.00 -3.15 15.89
N PHE A 304 -6.00 -3.81 15.31
CA PHE A 304 -6.20 -4.90 14.35
C PHE A 304 -7.07 -6.04 14.91
N SER A 305 -6.83 -6.47 16.16
CA SER A 305 -7.58 -7.55 16.82
C SER A 305 -9.00 -7.18 17.26
N GLN A 306 -9.30 -5.88 17.34
CA GLN A 306 -10.63 -5.35 17.72
C GLN A 306 -11.37 -4.73 16.54
N TRP A 307 -10.74 -4.65 15.37
CA TRP A 307 -11.31 -4.06 14.17
C TRP A 307 -12.39 -4.98 13.59
N ASP A 308 -13.58 -4.45 13.34
CA ASP A 308 -14.58 -5.19 12.58
C ASP A 308 -14.23 -5.16 11.09
N TRP A 309 -13.65 -6.26 10.61
CA TRP A 309 -13.28 -6.43 9.21
C TRP A 309 -14.47 -6.71 8.30
N LYS A 310 -15.68 -6.91 8.83
CA LYS A 310 -16.84 -7.12 7.96
C LYS A 310 -17.15 -5.84 7.19
N HIS A 311 -17.42 -6.00 5.90
CA HIS A 311 -18.01 -4.96 5.08
C HIS A 311 -19.33 -5.47 4.52
N ASN A 312 -20.43 -4.76 4.79
CA ASN A 312 -21.78 -5.23 4.47
C ASN A 312 -22.07 -6.65 5.02
N GLY A 313 -21.51 -6.98 6.18
CA GLY A 313 -21.67 -8.27 6.86
C GLY A 313 -20.80 -9.42 6.32
N ASN A 314 -19.96 -9.18 5.31
CA ASN A 314 -19.17 -10.22 4.65
C ASN A 314 -17.68 -10.17 5.03
N LEU A 315 -17.04 -11.34 5.01
CA LEU A 315 -15.59 -11.53 5.07
C LEU A 315 -15.17 -12.44 3.91
N PRO A 316 -13.94 -12.30 3.36
CA PRO A 316 -12.96 -11.26 3.65
C PRO A 316 -13.47 -9.86 3.26
N THR A 317 -12.87 -8.80 3.82
CA THR A 317 -13.24 -7.43 3.43
C THR A 317 -12.97 -7.22 1.95
N ASN A 318 -13.97 -6.76 1.18
CA ASN A 318 -13.78 -6.40 -0.21
C ASN A 318 -14.53 -5.10 -0.52
N THR A 319 -13.77 -4.06 -0.84
CA THR A 319 -14.24 -2.70 -1.13
C THR A 319 -14.08 -2.33 -2.60
N ALA A 320 -13.60 -3.26 -3.44
CA ALA A 320 -13.47 -3.05 -4.87
C ALA A 320 -14.85 -2.78 -5.51
N GLN A 321 -15.88 -3.46 -5.02
CA GLN A 321 -17.27 -3.24 -5.43
C GLN A 321 -17.76 -1.80 -5.20
N ASP A 322 -17.30 -1.13 -4.13
CA ASP A 322 -17.68 0.24 -3.82
C ASP A 322 -17.06 1.22 -4.80
N LEU A 323 -15.79 1.01 -5.14
CA LEU A 323 -15.12 1.80 -6.17
C LEU A 323 -15.80 1.63 -7.53
N ALA A 324 -16.13 0.38 -7.90
CA ALA A 324 -16.84 0.10 -9.16
C ALA A 324 -18.21 0.79 -9.20
N ARG A 325 -18.98 0.71 -8.11
CA ARG A 325 -20.27 1.44 -7.97
C ARG A 325 -20.09 2.94 -8.06
N ALA A 326 -19.06 3.48 -7.40
CA ALA A 326 -18.80 4.91 -7.41
C ALA A 326 -18.44 5.43 -8.81
N MET A 327 -17.62 4.69 -9.56
CA MET A 327 -17.27 5.00 -10.96
C MET A 327 -18.45 4.85 -11.91
N ALA A 328 -19.33 3.86 -11.69
CA ALA A 328 -20.55 3.72 -12.46
C ALA A 328 -21.57 4.84 -12.17
N TYR A 329 -21.67 5.27 -10.91
CA TYR A 329 -22.54 6.38 -10.49
C TYR A 329 -22.05 7.72 -11.04
N ASN A 330 -20.72 7.93 -11.06
CA ASN A 330 -20.08 9.11 -11.59
C ASN A 330 -19.09 8.73 -12.70
N PRO A 331 -19.54 8.68 -13.96
CA PRO A 331 -18.69 8.32 -15.09
C PRO A 331 -17.48 9.25 -15.33
N ASN A 332 -17.45 10.41 -14.66
CA ASN A 332 -16.33 11.36 -14.72
C ASN A 332 -15.31 11.16 -13.58
N LEU A 333 -15.60 10.29 -12.60
CA LEU A 333 -14.69 9.97 -11.51
C LEU A 333 -13.40 9.36 -12.08
N ARG A 334 -12.26 9.96 -11.74
CA ARG A 334 -10.93 9.46 -12.09
C ARG A 334 -10.30 8.74 -10.91
N VAL A 335 -9.49 7.71 -11.18
CA VAL A 335 -8.71 7.01 -10.15
C VAL A 335 -7.23 7.04 -10.53
N PHE A 336 -6.37 7.38 -9.57
CA PHE A 336 -4.93 7.18 -9.66
C PHE A 336 -4.54 6.07 -8.69
N ALA A 337 -4.01 4.96 -9.20
CA ALA A 337 -3.49 3.87 -8.40
C ALA A 337 -1.96 3.88 -8.47
N GLY A 338 -1.33 4.29 -7.37
CA GLY A 338 0.12 4.36 -7.25
C GLY A 338 0.66 3.32 -6.27
N GLY A 339 1.94 2.96 -6.39
CA GLY A 339 2.58 2.05 -5.44
C GLY A 339 4.06 1.80 -5.73
N GLY A 340 4.75 1.19 -4.78
CA GLY A 340 6.14 0.77 -4.93
C GLY A 340 6.29 -0.64 -5.50
N TYR A 341 7.30 -0.87 -6.34
CA TYR A 341 7.63 -2.23 -6.83
C TYR A 341 8.16 -3.16 -5.72
N TYR A 342 8.67 -2.61 -4.62
CA TYR A 342 9.30 -3.35 -3.52
C TYR A 342 8.40 -3.51 -2.29
N ASP A 343 7.10 -3.28 -2.45
CA ASP A 343 6.10 -3.32 -1.39
C ASP A 343 5.48 -4.72 -1.24
N PHE A 344 5.79 -5.43 -0.15
CA PHE A 344 5.15 -6.70 0.20
C PHE A 344 3.88 -6.52 1.01
N ALA A 345 3.61 -5.34 1.58
CA ALA A 345 2.38 -5.10 2.31
C ALA A 345 1.17 -4.99 1.38
N THR A 346 1.37 -4.36 0.22
CA THR A 346 0.35 -4.23 -0.82
C THR A 346 1.02 -4.33 -2.19
N PRO A 347 1.30 -5.55 -2.69
CA PRO A 347 1.98 -5.74 -3.96
C PRO A 347 1.29 -5.04 -5.11
N PHE A 348 2.08 -4.30 -5.90
CA PHE A 348 1.57 -3.51 -7.02
C PHE A 348 0.75 -4.35 -8.01
N PHE A 349 1.17 -5.60 -8.24
CA PHE A 349 0.50 -6.48 -9.18
C PHE A 349 -0.84 -7.01 -8.66
N ALA A 350 -0.97 -7.20 -7.34
CA ALA A 350 -2.25 -7.49 -6.71
C ALA A 350 -3.23 -6.32 -6.86
N THR A 351 -2.75 -5.07 -6.68
CA THR A 351 -3.55 -3.86 -6.95
C THR A 351 -4.03 -3.82 -8.40
N MET A 352 -3.14 -4.02 -9.37
CA MET A 352 -3.49 -4.05 -10.80
C MET A 352 -4.52 -5.13 -11.10
N TYR A 353 -4.32 -6.33 -10.54
CA TYR A 353 -5.25 -7.43 -10.68
C TYR A 353 -6.65 -7.03 -10.19
N THR A 354 -6.78 -6.52 -8.96
CA THR A 354 -8.09 -6.11 -8.42
C THR A 354 -8.74 -5.02 -9.27
N LEU A 355 -7.99 -4.00 -9.70
CA LEU A 355 -8.54 -2.89 -10.50
C LEU A 355 -8.94 -3.28 -11.92
N ASN A 356 -8.29 -4.29 -12.51
CA ASN A 356 -8.70 -4.86 -13.79
C ASN A 356 -9.93 -5.78 -13.67
N HIS A 357 -10.30 -6.19 -12.46
CA HIS A 357 -11.45 -7.06 -12.18
C HIS A 357 -12.66 -6.32 -11.55
N LEU A 358 -12.70 -4.99 -11.64
CA LEU A 358 -13.85 -4.19 -11.21
C LEU A 358 -15.12 -4.41 -12.06
N ASN A 359 -15.00 -5.12 -13.19
CA ASN A 359 -16.09 -5.37 -14.14
C ASN A 359 -16.72 -4.06 -14.69
N LEU A 360 -15.86 -3.07 -14.95
CA LEU A 360 -16.24 -1.80 -15.55
C LEU A 360 -16.38 -1.92 -17.08
N SER A 361 -17.15 -1.01 -17.70
CA SER A 361 -17.11 -0.86 -19.15
C SER A 361 -15.72 -0.37 -19.61
N PRO A 362 -15.31 -0.64 -20.87
CA PRO A 362 -14.04 -0.15 -21.40
C PRO A 362 -13.88 1.38 -21.30
N GLU A 363 -14.98 2.14 -21.34
CA GLU A 363 -14.98 3.59 -21.18
C GLU A 363 -14.63 4.00 -19.74
N LEU A 364 -15.22 3.34 -18.74
CA LEU A 364 -14.94 3.62 -17.33
C LEU A 364 -13.55 3.09 -16.91
N GLN A 365 -13.10 1.96 -17.48
CA GLN A 365 -11.77 1.41 -17.17
C GLN A 365 -10.65 2.40 -17.53
N LYS A 366 -10.83 3.21 -18.57
CA LYS A 366 -9.87 4.26 -18.99
C LYS A 366 -9.74 5.41 -17.97
N ASN A 367 -10.63 5.49 -16.99
CA ASN A 367 -10.53 6.49 -15.93
C ASN A 367 -9.52 6.11 -14.83
N ILE A 368 -8.97 4.89 -14.86
CA ILE A 368 -7.93 4.42 -13.94
C ILE A 368 -6.56 4.69 -14.57
N THR A 369 -5.72 5.42 -13.85
CA THR A 369 -4.31 5.69 -14.18
C THR A 369 -3.42 4.95 -13.18
N TYR A 370 -2.35 4.32 -13.67
CA TYR A 370 -1.39 3.62 -12.84
C TYR A 370 -0.06 4.38 -12.77
N GLY A 371 0.58 4.40 -11.60
CA GLY A 371 1.92 4.96 -11.41
C GLY A 371 2.73 4.13 -10.42
N PHE A 372 3.65 3.30 -10.92
CA PHE A 372 4.48 2.44 -10.08
C PHE A 372 5.93 2.90 -10.09
N TYR A 373 6.58 2.85 -8.92
CA TYR A 373 7.86 3.49 -8.69
C TYR A 373 8.88 2.53 -8.07
N GLU A 374 10.17 2.78 -8.32
CA GLU A 374 11.27 2.10 -7.66
C GLU A 374 11.40 2.54 -6.19
N SER A 375 10.43 2.13 -5.37
CA SER A 375 10.32 2.33 -3.92
C SER A 375 9.45 1.22 -3.32
N GLY A 376 9.26 1.20 -2.00
CA GLY A 376 8.25 0.38 -1.33
C GLY A 376 6.92 1.12 -1.08
N HIS A 377 6.24 0.71 -0.02
CA HIS A 377 4.89 1.11 0.40
C HIS A 377 4.72 2.63 0.49
N MET A 378 5.67 3.26 1.18
CA MET A 378 5.79 4.70 1.26
C MET A 378 6.69 5.17 0.12
N VAL A 379 6.11 5.39 -1.06
CA VAL A 379 6.83 5.85 -2.27
C VAL A 379 7.73 7.06 -2.01
N TYR A 380 7.33 7.89 -1.05
CA TYR A 380 8.03 9.10 -0.67
C TYR A 380 9.30 8.91 0.16
N LEU A 381 9.62 7.68 0.60
CA LEU A 381 10.90 7.39 1.26
C LEU A 381 12.09 7.40 0.27
N HIS A 382 11.82 7.25 -1.02
CA HIS A 382 12.82 7.38 -2.08
C HIS A 382 12.62 8.71 -2.83
N VAL A 383 13.53 9.66 -2.65
CA VAL A 383 13.37 11.04 -3.17
C VAL A 383 13.15 11.12 -4.69
N PRO A 384 13.88 10.36 -5.54
CA PRO A 384 13.58 10.30 -6.97
C PRO A 384 12.15 9.81 -7.27
N ALA A 385 11.67 8.80 -6.55
CA ALA A 385 10.31 8.31 -6.69
C ALA A 385 9.26 9.31 -6.18
N LEU A 386 9.55 10.05 -5.10
CA LEU A 386 8.73 11.17 -4.63
C LEU A 386 8.58 12.26 -5.69
N ALA A 387 9.68 12.64 -6.34
CA ALA A 387 9.66 13.64 -7.40
C ALA A 387 8.80 13.17 -8.58
N GLN A 388 8.98 11.92 -9.02
CA GLN A 388 8.17 11.35 -10.10
C GLN A 388 6.68 11.29 -9.71
N PHE A 389 6.37 10.83 -8.49
CA PHE A 389 5.01 10.71 -7.99
C PHE A 389 4.32 12.07 -7.87
N HIS A 390 5.04 13.09 -7.39
CA HIS A 390 4.57 14.48 -7.39
C HIS A 390 4.17 14.93 -8.80
N ASP A 391 5.06 14.77 -9.78
CA ASP A 391 4.84 15.22 -11.15
C ASP A 391 3.68 14.46 -11.82
N ASP A 392 3.52 13.17 -11.53
CA ASP A 392 2.39 12.36 -11.99
C ASP A 392 1.07 12.86 -11.40
N LEU A 393 1.02 13.15 -10.10
CA LEU A 393 -0.19 13.70 -9.47
C LEU A 393 -0.53 15.10 -9.95
N GLU A 394 0.46 15.98 -10.15
CA GLU A 394 0.22 17.31 -10.70
C GLU A 394 -0.46 17.21 -12.07
N ARG A 395 0.10 16.38 -12.97
CA ARG A 395 -0.50 16.13 -14.30
C ARG A 395 -1.89 15.54 -14.19
N TRP A 396 -2.08 14.55 -13.31
CA TRP A 396 -3.33 13.84 -13.15
C TRP A 396 -4.44 14.73 -12.57
N TYR A 397 -4.14 15.59 -11.59
CA TYR A 397 -5.07 16.61 -11.09
C TYR A 397 -5.48 17.58 -12.20
N ALA A 398 -4.52 18.11 -12.96
CA ALA A 398 -4.81 19.03 -14.05
C ALA A 398 -5.74 18.40 -15.10
N GLN A 399 -5.45 17.16 -15.51
CA GLN A 399 -6.28 16.41 -16.47
C GLN A 399 -7.68 16.12 -15.93
N THR A 400 -7.79 15.73 -14.65
CA THR A 400 -9.07 15.43 -14.01
C THR A 400 -9.97 16.66 -13.95
N LEU A 401 -9.40 17.84 -13.67
CA LEU A 401 -10.15 19.10 -13.63
C LEU A 401 -10.54 19.61 -15.02
N GLN A 402 -9.77 19.29 -16.06
CA GLN A 402 -10.10 19.65 -17.45
C GLN A 402 -11.20 18.75 -18.03
N ALA A 403 -11.17 17.45 -17.75
CA ALA A 403 -12.14 16.49 -18.29
C ALA A 403 -13.58 16.68 -17.77
N GLY A 404 -13.76 17.44 -16.68
CA GLY A 404 -15.06 17.78 -16.11
C GLY A 404 -15.65 19.11 -16.58
N ARG A 405 -14.98 19.82 -17.49
CA ARG A 405 -15.47 21.04 -18.17
C ARG A 405 -15.80 20.70 -19.62
#